data_AF-A0AAC9NKE1-F1
#
_entry.id   AF-A0AAC9NKE1-F1
#
_cell.length_a   1.000
_cell.length_b   1.000
_cell.length_c   1.000
_cell.angle_alpha   90.00
_cell.angle_beta   90.00
_cell.angle_gamma   90.00
#
_symmetry.space_group_name_H-M   'P 1'
#
loop_
_entity.id
_entity.type
_entity.pdbx_description
1 polymer ?
#
loop_
_entity_poly.entity_id
_entity_poly.type
_entity_poly.pdbx_seq_one_letter_code
_entity_poly.pdbx_strand_id
1 'polypeptide(L)'
;MNFINFIDPFLMQLVIVPVVVIGLGVLAAILTKRVFVGPIVTLLLYLLYEIWSSLYYYPESGISLTIFNIIYPFITFIISGVADKHGEKD
;
A
#
# COMPACT_ATOMS: atom_id res chain seq x y z
N MET A 1 -18.59 -8.36 9.37
CA MET A 1 -18.76 -8.13 7.92
C MET A 1 -19.51 -6.85 7.54
N ASN A 2 -20.24 -6.15 8.43
CA ASN A 2 -21.02 -4.96 8.02
C ASN A 2 -20.22 -3.68 7.74
N PHE A 3 -19.06 -3.46 8.38
CA PHE A 3 -18.33 -2.18 8.30
C PHE A 3 -17.77 -1.88 6.89
N ILE A 4 -17.32 -2.91 6.16
CA ILE A 4 -16.76 -2.79 4.81
C ILE A 4 -17.85 -2.41 3.79
N ASN A 5 -19.09 -2.86 4.01
CA ASN A 5 -20.23 -2.52 3.16
C ASN A 5 -20.71 -1.06 3.34
N PHE A 6 -20.31 -0.40 4.42
CA PHE A 6 -20.61 1.02 4.63
C PHE A 6 -19.57 1.95 4.01
N ILE A 7 -18.40 1.43 3.63
CA ILE A 7 -17.33 2.24 3.04
C ILE A 7 -17.42 2.12 1.53
N ASP A 8 -17.54 3.27 0.88
CA ASP A 8 -17.54 3.36 -0.57
C ASP A 8 -16.23 2.79 -1.16
N PRO A 9 -16.28 1.91 -2.18
CA PRO A 9 -15.08 1.33 -2.79
C PRO A 9 -14.07 2.37 -3.29
N PHE A 10 -14.51 3.52 -3.79
CA PHE A 10 -13.62 4.61 -4.20
C PHE A 10 -12.90 5.23 -3.00
N LEU A 11 -13.60 5.43 -1.88
CA LEU A 11 -12.98 5.95 -0.66
C LEU A 11 -11.93 4.97 -0.12
N MET A 12 -12.23 3.67 -0.19
CA MET A 12 -11.31 2.62 0.21
C MET A 12 -10.05 2.62 -0.67
N GLN A 13 -10.21 2.67 -1.99
CA GLN A 13 -9.10 2.62 -2.96
C GLN A 13 -8.23 3.88 -2.97
N LEU A 14 -8.81 5.07 -2.78
CA LEU A 14 -8.10 6.34 -2.98
C LEU A 14 -7.51 6.93 -1.70
N VAL A 15 -8.10 6.62 -0.54
CA VAL A 15 -7.72 7.26 0.73
C VAL A 15 -7.25 6.26 1.74
N ILE A 16 -8.09 5.28 2.10
CA ILE A 16 -7.80 4.39 3.23
C ILE A 16 -6.65 3.45 2.90
N VAL A 17 -6.77 2.71 1.80
CA VAL A 17 -5.76 1.72 1.40
C VAL A 17 -4.42 2.39 1.13
N PRO A 18 -4.30 3.47 0.35
CA PRO A 18 -3.02 4.09 0.06
C PRO A 18 -2.30 4.57 1.33
N VAL A 19 -3.04 5.21 2.25
CA VAL A 19 -2.47 5.67 3.53
C VAL A 19 -1.95 4.49 4.36
N VAL A 20 -2.71 3.40 4.43
CA VAL A 20 -2.33 2.21 5.21
C VAL A 20 -1.15 1.49 4.58
N VAL A 21 -1.17 1.17 3.28
CA VAL A 21 -0.12 0.37 2.64
C VAL A 21 1.20 1.14 2.53
N ILE A 22 1.15 2.44 2.20
CA ILE A 22 2.34 3.29 2.15
C ILE A 22 2.88 3.49 3.57
N GLY A 23 2.01 3.80 4.54
CA GLY A 23 2.40 4.00 5.93
C GLY A 23 3.09 2.78 6.53
N LEU A 24 2.53 1.58 6.32
CA LEU A 24 3.13 0.32 6.77
C LEU A 24 4.44 0.02 6.01
N GLY A 25 4.51 0.32 4.72
CA GLY A 25 5.73 0.18 3.94
C GLY A 25 6.87 1.06 4.47
N VAL A 26 6.60 2.35 4.67
CA VAL A 26 7.58 3.29 5.25
C VAL A 26 8.01 2.84 6.64
N LEU A 27 7.05 2.44 7.49
CA LEU A 27 7.35 1.92 8.83
C LEU A 27 8.28 0.70 8.77
N ALA A 28 8.01 -0.24 7.87
CA ALA A 28 8.87 -1.41 7.68
C ALA A 28 10.28 -1.04 7.20
N ALA A 29 10.42 -0.05 6.31
CA ALA A 29 11.72 0.46 5.88
C ALA A 29 12.52 1.05 7.06
N ILE A 30 11.86 1.83 7.92
CA ILE A 30 12.47 2.44 9.11
C ILE A 30 12.92 1.35 10.10
N LEU A 31 12.04 0.40 10.43
CA LEU A 31 12.33 -0.66 11.39
C LEU A 31 13.47 -1.58 10.92
N THR A 32 13.57 -1.82 9.62
CA THR A 32 14.61 -2.66 9.03
C THR A 32 15.87 -1.89 8.64
N LYS A 33 15.89 -0.56 8.76
CA LYS A 33 16.95 0.34 8.29
C LYS A 33 17.35 0.06 6.83
N ARG A 34 16.35 -0.25 5.99
CA ARG A 34 16.54 -0.62 4.59
C ARG A 34 15.45 0.04 3.74
N VAL A 35 15.82 1.08 3.01
CA VAL A 35 14.92 1.85 2.16
C VAL A 35 14.16 0.97 1.14
N PHE A 36 14.81 -0.06 0.59
CA PHE A 36 14.20 -0.98 -0.38
C PHE A 36 13.12 -1.89 0.21
N VAL A 37 13.06 -2.08 1.53
CA VAL A 37 12.04 -2.92 2.16
C VAL A 37 10.66 -2.26 2.07
N GLY A 38 10.59 -0.93 2.14
CA GLY A 38 9.31 -0.22 2.11
C GLY A 38 8.49 -0.44 0.83
N PRO A 39 9.08 -0.27 -0.36
CA PRO A 39 8.41 -0.58 -1.62
C PRO A 39 7.96 -2.03 -1.74
N ILE A 40 8.78 -2.99 -1.27
CA ILE A 40 8.44 -4.41 -1.32
C ILE A 40 7.22 -4.71 -0.44
N VAL A 41 7.21 -4.19 0.79
CA VAL A 41 6.08 -4.35 1.71
C VAL A 41 4.83 -3.68 1.14
N THR A 42 4.95 -2.48 0.58
CA THR A 42 3.83 -1.76 -0.05
C THR A 42 3.25 -2.55 -1.21
N LEU A 43 4.11 -3.09 -2.09
CA LEU A 43 3.71 -3.88 -3.24
C LEU A 43 2.93 -5.13 -2.80
N LEU A 44 3.45 -5.87 -1.83
CA LEU A 44 2.80 -7.08 -1.33
C LEU A 44 1.45 -6.78 -0.70
N LEU A 45 1.37 -5.76 0.15
CA LEU A 45 0.12 -5.37 0.80
C LEU A 45 -0.92 -4.89 -0.21
N TYR A 46 -0.51 -4.11 -1.21
CA TYR A 46 -1.42 -3.59 -2.21
C TYR A 46 -1.90 -4.68 -3.19
N LEU A 47 -1.03 -5.62 -3.59
CA LEU A 47 -1.42 -6.80 -4.37
C LEU A 47 -2.46 -7.65 -3.63
N LEU A 48 -2.24 -7.90 -2.34
CA LEU A 48 -3.20 -8.64 -1.51
C LEU A 48 -4.56 -7.93 -1.44
N TYR A 49 -4.55 -6.60 -1.30
CA TYR A 49 -5.76 -5.80 -1.35
C TYR A 49 -6.47 -5.90 -2.71
N GLU A 50 -5.76 -5.77 -3.83
CA GLU A 50 -6.39 -5.82 -5.15
C GLU A 50 -7.00 -7.18 -5.47
N ILE A 51 -6.30 -8.28 -5.11
CA ILE A 51 -6.83 -9.64 -5.26
C ILE A 51 -8.10 -9.79 -4.42
N TRP A 52 -8.05 -9.39 -3.15
CA TRP A 52 -9.21 -9.47 -2.25
C TRP A 52 -10.38 -8.62 -2.75
N SER A 53 -10.12 -7.36 -3.15
CA SER A 53 -11.14 -6.43 -3.62
C SER A 53 -11.77 -6.89 -4.93
N SER A 54 -11.00 -7.46 -5.87
CA SER A 54 -11.51 -8.01 -7.12
C SER A 54 -12.46 -9.18 -6.85
N LEU A 55 -12.06 -10.12 -5.97
CA LEU A 55 -12.89 -11.26 -5.61
C LEU A 55 -14.14 -10.87 -4.81
N TYR A 56 -14.09 -9.76 -4.06
CA TYR A 56 -15.18 -9.32 -3.20
C TYR A 56 -16.19 -8.41 -3.92
N TYR A 57 -15.73 -7.36 -4.60
CA TYR A 57 -16.59 -6.37 -5.24
C TYR A 57 -16.96 -6.76 -6.68
N TYR A 58 -16.11 -7.51 -7.38
CA TYR A 58 -16.29 -7.85 -8.79
C TYR A 58 -15.99 -9.33 -9.09
N PRO A 59 -16.73 -10.27 -8.47
CA PRO A 59 -16.42 -11.70 -8.55
C PRO A 59 -16.46 -12.27 -9.98
N GLU A 60 -17.27 -11.69 -10.86
CA GLU A 60 -17.45 -12.14 -12.26
C GLU A 60 -16.34 -11.65 -13.21
N SER A 61 -15.62 -10.57 -12.87
CA SER A 61 -14.63 -9.96 -13.77
C SER A 61 -13.22 -10.56 -13.66
N GLY A 62 -13.00 -11.49 -12.72
CA GLY A 62 -11.68 -12.03 -12.42
C GLY A 62 -10.76 -11.01 -11.72
N ILE A 63 -9.49 -11.38 -11.58
CA ILE A 63 -8.47 -10.54 -10.92
C ILE A 63 -7.96 -9.51 -11.91
N SER A 64 -8.09 -8.22 -11.57
CA SER A 64 -7.51 -7.11 -12.31
C SER A 64 -6.49 -6.38 -11.47
N LEU A 65 -5.27 -6.23 -11.99
CA LEU A 65 -4.19 -5.52 -11.31
C LEU A 65 -4.04 -4.12 -11.90
N THR A 66 -4.09 -3.10 -11.06
CA THR A 66 -4.02 -1.71 -11.53
C THR A 66 -2.59 -1.15 -11.50
N ILE A 67 -2.42 0.00 -12.15
CA ILE A 67 -1.15 0.77 -12.17
C ILE A 67 -0.68 1.18 -10.76
N PHE A 68 -1.58 1.17 -9.77
CA PHE A 68 -1.23 1.52 -8.39
C PHE A 68 -0.24 0.54 -7.74
N ASN A 69 -0.12 -0.69 -8.25
CA ASN A 69 0.96 -1.61 -7.87
C ASN A 69 2.36 -1.08 -8.21
N ILE A 70 2.48 -0.10 -9.10
CA ILE A 70 3.76 0.54 -9.44
C ILE A 70 3.87 1.88 -8.72
N ILE A 71 2.80 2.69 -8.76
CA ILE A 71 2.79 4.04 -8.20
C ILE A 71 3.03 4.02 -6.68
N TYR A 72 2.32 3.18 -5.92
CA TYR A 72 2.44 3.19 -4.46
C TYR A 72 3.82 2.72 -3.97
N PRO A 73 4.40 1.61 -4.47
CA PRO A 73 5.77 1.25 -4.11
C PRO A 73 6.80 2.32 -4.46
N PHE A 74 6.62 3.03 -5.60
CA PHE A 74 7.50 4.12 -5.98
C PHE A 74 7.40 5.32 -5.01
N ILE A 75 6.18 5.71 -4.64
CA ILE A 75 5.96 6.76 -3.61
C ILE A 75 6.57 6.33 -2.28
N THR A 76 6.35 5.09 -1.84
CA THR A 76 6.96 4.55 -0.61
C THR A 76 8.48 4.60 -0.67
N PHE A 77 9.09 4.32 -1.82
CA PHE A 77 10.55 4.40 -1.97
C PHE A 77 11.07 5.81 -1.68
N ILE A 78 10.41 6.83 -2.27
CA ILE A 78 10.77 8.23 -2.07
C ILE A 78 10.64 8.61 -0.61
N ILE A 79 9.49 8.31 0.01
CA ILE A 79 9.24 8.67 1.42
C ILE A 79 10.22 7.95 2.35
N SER A 80 10.46 6.65 2.12
CA SER A 80 11.40 5.87 2.91
C SER A 80 12.82 6.43 2.81
N GLY A 81 13.25 6.87 1.63
CA GLY A 81 14.58 7.48 1.44
C GLY A 81 14.71 8.84 2.12
N VAL A 82 13.63 9.61 2.24
CA VAL A 82 13.62 10.86 3.01
C VAL A 82 13.65 10.59 4.51
N ALA A 83 12.91 9.59 4.98
CA ALA A 83 12.84 9.20 6.39
C ALA A 83 14.20 8.66 6.89
N ASP A 84 14.86 7.82 6.10
CA ASP A 84 16.17 7.25 6.42
C ASP A 84 17.25 8.34 6.61
N LYS A 85 17.28 9.33 5.70
CA LYS A 85 18.18 10.50 5.80
C LYS A 85 17.93 11.41 7.00
N HIS A 86 16.71 11.43 7.54
CA HIS A 86 16.42 12.17 8.78
C HIS A 86 16.83 11.35 10.01
N GLY A 87 16.62 10.03 10.00
CA GLY A 87 17.00 9.16 11.12
C GLY A 87 18.51 9.00 11.33
N GLU A 88 19.36 9.31 10.35
CA GLU A 88 20.82 9.34 10.51
C GLU A 88 21.38 10.62 11.14
N LYS A 89 20.56 11.67 11.30
CA LYS A 89 21.00 12.98 11.84
C LYS A 89 20.83 13.12 13.36
N ASP A 90 20.19 12.16 14.00
CA ASP A 90 19.96 12.08 15.44
C ASP A 90 20.94 11.08 16.10
#